data_AF-A0A259DBZ2-F1
#
_entry.id   AF-A0A259DBZ2-F1
#
_cell.length_a   1.000
_cell.length_b   1.000
_cell.length_c   1.000
_cell.angle_alpha   90.00
_cell.angle_beta   90.00
_cell.angle_gamma   90.00
#
_symmetry.space_group_name_H-M   'P 1'
#
loop_
_entity.id
_entity.type
_entity.pdbx_description
1 polymer ?
#
loop_
_entity_poly.entity_id
_entity_poly.type
_entity_poly.pdbx_seq_one_letter_code
_entity_poly.pdbx_strand_id
1 'polypeptide(L)'
;MRTWDIFCSVIDNYGDIGVSWRLARSLAREQGAKVRLWVDDLAAFQRIRPEIQPDQAQQACEEVTVCAWRQGAAFGPPAEVVIEAFGCTLPEAYVAAMATRAAPPVWINLEYLSAEPWVAAHHGLPSPHPQLPLTKYFFFPGYTRQTGGLLRERELLAHRSEFLQHDILGYWQSLGVLAPVPGEWRISLFAYENPALAELLDVWSAGVDPVTLLVPEGRILPQLAEWLDLRVLLAGDAVRRGALQVQVLPFASQDNYDRLLWACDLN
;
A
#
# COMPACT_ATOMS: atom_id res chain seq x y z
N MET A 1 12.58 -13.32 -20.44
CA MET A 1 12.02 -12.91 -19.13
C MET A 1 12.92 -11.85 -18.55
N ARG A 2 12.42 -10.62 -18.36
CA ARG A 2 13.23 -9.48 -17.90
C ARG A 2 13.36 -9.52 -16.37
N THR A 3 14.55 -9.21 -15.87
CA THR A 3 14.84 -9.13 -14.43
C THR A 3 14.61 -7.72 -13.89
N TRP A 4 14.05 -7.62 -12.68
CA TRP A 4 13.72 -6.36 -12.01
C TRP A 4 14.21 -6.40 -10.56
N ASP A 5 14.87 -5.32 -10.14
CA ASP A 5 15.14 -5.02 -8.74
C ASP A 5 14.34 -3.78 -8.35
N ILE A 6 13.57 -3.88 -7.27
CA ILE A 6 12.82 -2.77 -6.69
C ILE A 6 13.36 -2.55 -5.28
N PHE A 7 13.84 -1.35 -4.99
CA PHE A 7 14.31 -0.96 -3.67
C PHE A 7 13.28 -0.06 -3.01
N CYS A 8 12.89 -0.40 -1.78
CA CYS A 8 11.93 0.34 -1.00
C CYS A 8 12.52 0.56 0.40
N SER A 9 12.71 1.83 0.76
CA SER A 9 12.94 2.23 2.14
C SER A 9 11.59 2.64 2.74
N VAL A 10 11.22 2.05 3.86
CA VAL A 10 9.92 2.26 4.48
C VAL A 10 9.97 3.52 5.35
N ILE A 11 9.46 4.64 4.83
CA ILE A 11 9.42 5.92 5.52
C ILE A 11 7.97 6.29 5.87
N ASP A 12 7.06 6.22 4.90
CA ASP A 12 5.64 6.53 5.09
C ASP A 12 4.83 5.29 5.50
N ASN A 13 5.11 4.76 6.69
CA ASN A 13 4.43 3.63 7.32
C ASN A 13 4.24 2.43 6.36
N TYR A 14 3.04 2.27 5.80
CA TYR A 14 2.69 1.16 4.91
C TYR A 14 2.52 1.61 3.45
N GLY A 15 2.57 2.91 3.16
CA GLY A 15 2.37 3.48 1.83
C GLY A 15 3.48 3.05 0.86
N ASP A 16 4.73 3.35 1.20
CA ASP A 16 5.88 3.07 0.34
C ASP A 16 5.99 1.58 0.00
N ILE A 17 5.93 0.73 1.03
CA ILE A 17 6.01 -0.72 0.86
C ILE A 17 4.75 -1.28 0.20
N GLY A 18 3.57 -0.73 0.50
CA GLY A 18 2.31 -1.14 -0.13
C GLY A 18 2.28 -0.90 -1.63
N VAL A 19 2.79 0.25 -2.08
CA VAL A 19 2.92 0.58 -3.51
C VAL A 19 3.99 -0.27 -4.17
N SER A 20 5.17 -0.38 -3.55
CA SER A 20 6.29 -1.18 -4.08
C SER A 20 5.93 -2.67 -4.20
N TRP A 21 5.21 -3.21 -3.21
CA TRP A 21 4.69 -4.58 -3.23
C TRP A 21 3.66 -4.77 -4.35
N ARG A 22 2.67 -3.88 -4.46
CA ARG A 22 1.64 -3.99 -5.50
C ARG A 22 2.25 -3.95 -6.90
N LEU A 23 3.22 -3.06 -7.13
CA LEU A 23 4.00 -3.01 -8.38
C LEU A 23 4.79 -4.31 -8.63
N ALA A 24 5.53 -4.79 -7.63
CA ALA A 24 6.32 -6.02 -7.73
C ALA A 24 5.46 -7.23 -8.14
N ARG A 25 4.31 -7.36 -7.48
CA ARG A 25 3.33 -8.42 -7.73
C ARG A 25 2.74 -8.34 -9.14
N SER A 26 2.33 -7.16 -9.59
CA SER A 26 1.80 -6.98 -10.95
C SER A 26 2.86 -7.27 -12.02
N LEU A 27 4.11 -6.87 -11.82
CA LEU A 27 5.21 -7.18 -12.74
C LEU A 27 5.46 -8.69 -12.82
N ALA A 28 5.49 -9.39 -11.69
CA ALA A 28 5.68 -10.83 -11.66
C ALA A 28 4.51 -11.56 -12.34
N ARG A 29 3.27 -11.33 -11.88
CA ARG A 29 2.07 -12.05 -12.31
C ARG A 29 1.61 -11.69 -13.72
N GLU A 30 1.55 -10.40 -14.05
CA GLU A 30 0.92 -9.95 -15.29
C GLU A 30 1.88 -9.78 -16.46
N GLN A 31 3.18 -9.61 -16.17
CA GLN A 31 4.23 -9.41 -17.16
C GLN A 31 5.25 -10.55 -17.21
N GLY A 32 5.14 -11.55 -16.33
CA GLY A 32 6.07 -12.67 -16.23
C GLY A 32 7.50 -12.24 -15.89
N ALA A 33 7.66 -11.13 -15.17
CA ALA A 33 8.96 -10.58 -14.82
C ALA A 33 9.61 -11.35 -13.66
N LYS A 34 10.94 -11.42 -13.63
CA LYS A 34 11.66 -11.95 -12.45
C LYS A 34 11.95 -10.79 -11.50
N VAL A 35 11.18 -10.67 -10.42
CA VAL A 35 11.25 -9.52 -9.53
C VAL A 35 11.95 -9.89 -8.22
N ARG A 36 12.92 -9.05 -7.81
CA ARG A 36 13.38 -8.97 -6.43
C ARG A 36 12.92 -7.65 -5.81
N LEU A 37 12.30 -7.73 -4.65
CA LEU A 37 11.87 -6.57 -3.86
C LEU A 37 12.74 -6.49 -2.61
N TRP A 38 13.59 -5.46 -2.55
CA TRP A 38 14.49 -5.16 -1.45
C TRP A 38 13.82 -4.18 -0.48
N VAL A 39 13.66 -4.58 0.78
CA VAL A 39 12.92 -3.82 1.80
C VAL A 39 13.76 -3.71 3.07
N ASP A 40 13.94 -2.50 3.58
CA ASP A 40 14.73 -2.25 4.80
C ASP A 40 13.97 -2.64 6.08
N ASP A 41 12.64 -2.43 6.11
CA ASP A 41 11.75 -2.83 7.19
C ASP A 41 10.76 -3.93 6.77
N LEU A 42 11.18 -5.19 6.93
CA LEU A 42 10.30 -6.34 6.70
C LEU A 42 9.21 -6.51 7.78
N ALA A 43 9.34 -5.90 8.96
CA ALA A 43 8.32 -5.98 9.99
C ALA A 43 7.11 -5.10 9.63
N ALA A 44 7.36 -3.91 9.08
CA ALA A 44 6.32 -3.09 8.47
C ALA A 44 5.66 -3.82 7.29
N PHE A 45 6.45 -4.49 6.45
CA PHE A 45 5.89 -5.27 5.34
C PHE A 45 4.99 -6.42 5.80
N GLN A 46 5.38 -7.12 6.88
CA GLN A 46 4.57 -8.20 7.45
C GLN A 46 3.16 -7.75 7.87
N ARG A 47 2.98 -6.49 8.28
CA ARG A 47 1.66 -5.96 8.65
C ARG A 47 0.67 -6.01 7.48
N ILE A 48 1.09 -5.62 6.28
CA ILE A 48 0.24 -5.66 5.07
C ILE A 48 0.28 -7.02 4.36
N ARG A 49 1.26 -7.88 4.70
CA ARG A 49 1.43 -9.23 4.16
C ARG A 49 1.90 -10.21 5.25
N PRO A 50 0.98 -10.82 6.02
CA PRO A 50 1.31 -11.63 7.19
C PRO A 50 2.24 -12.83 6.94
N GLU A 51 2.31 -13.33 5.71
CA GLU A 51 3.16 -14.46 5.34
C GLU A 51 4.66 -14.11 5.32
N ILE A 52 5.00 -12.81 5.23
CA ILE A 52 6.38 -12.34 5.26
C ILE A 52 7.02 -12.70 6.60
N GLN A 53 8.23 -13.25 6.52
CA GLN A 53 9.08 -13.63 7.64
C GLN A 53 10.20 -12.57 7.83
N PRO A 54 10.11 -11.66 8.81
CA PRO A 54 11.06 -10.54 8.94
C PRO A 54 12.51 -10.96 9.21
N ASP A 55 12.72 -12.16 9.74
CA ASP A 55 14.04 -12.68 10.08
C ASP A 55 14.75 -13.34 8.89
N GLN A 56 14.05 -13.59 7.78
CA GLN A 56 14.64 -14.21 6.59
C GLN A 56 15.29 -13.16 5.70
N ALA A 57 16.57 -13.38 5.37
CA ALA A 57 17.30 -12.49 4.45
C ALA A 57 16.72 -12.50 3.02
N GLN A 58 16.14 -13.63 2.60
CA GLN A 58 15.50 -13.79 1.31
C GLN A 58 14.37 -14.83 1.41
N GLN A 59 13.23 -14.55 0.80
CA GLN A 59 12.06 -15.43 0.77
C GLN A 59 11.25 -15.26 -0.52
N ALA A 60 10.44 -16.26 -0.87
CA ALA A 60 9.52 -16.16 -1.99
C ALA A 60 8.11 -15.85 -1.49
N CYS A 61 7.45 -14.85 -2.09
CA CYS A 61 6.07 -14.51 -1.81
C CYS A 61 5.40 -14.11 -3.14
N GLU A 62 4.32 -14.81 -3.52
CA GLU A 62 3.57 -14.53 -4.75
C GLU A 62 4.43 -14.29 -6.00
N GLU A 63 5.38 -15.20 -6.25
CA GLU A 63 6.31 -15.16 -7.40
C GLU A 63 7.35 -14.02 -7.36
N VAL A 64 7.32 -13.17 -6.33
CA VAL A 64 8.33 -12.16 -6.03
C VAL A 64 9.36 -12.74 -5.05
N THR A 65 10.64 -12.47 -5.30
CA THR A 65 11.70 -12.73 -4.32
C THR A 65 11.82 -11.51 -3.40
N VAL A 66 11.40 -11.63 -2.15
CA VAL A 66 11.51 -10.57 -1.15
C VAL A 66 12.85 -10.71 -0.44
N CYS A 67 13.61 -9.63 -0.38
CA CYS A 67 14.95 -9.57 0.19
C CYS A 67 15.01 -8.53 1.32
N ALA A 68 15.68 -8.87 2.42
CA ALA A 68 16.00 -7.92 3.47
C ALA A 68 17.10 -6.96 2.97
N TRP A 69 16.80 -5.66 2.95
CA TRP A 69 17.75 -4.62 2.59
C TRP A 69 18.43 -4.08 3.85
N ARG A 70 19.48 -4.77 4.27
CA ARG A 70 20.29 -4.41 5.45
C ARG A 70 21.73 -4.14 5.05
N GLN A 71 22.48 -3.51 5.94
CA GLN A 71 23.92 -3.31 5.75
C GLN A 71 24.61 -4.66 5.50
N GLY A 72 25.41 -4.75 4.45
CA GLY A 72 26.11 -5.98 4.06
C GLY A 72 25.26 -7.01 3.30
N ALA A 73 24.04 -6.66 2.89
CA ALA A 73 23.22 -7.54 2.05
C ALA A 73 23.95 -7.94 0.75
N ALA A 74 23.86 -9.22 0.41
CA ALA A 74 24.45 -9.76 -0.81
C ALA A 74 23.50 -9.53 -2.00
N PHE A 75 23.64 -8.38 -2.67
CA PHE A 75 22.75 -8.00 -3.78
C PHE A 75 22.86 -8.89 -5.02
N GLY A 76 23.97 -9.61 -5.20
CA GLY A 76 24.24 -10.34 -6.44
C GLY A 76 24.32 -9.41 -7.67
N PRO A 77 24.23 -9.95 -8.89
CA PRO A 77 24.22 -9.14 -10.11
C PRO A 77 22.99 -8.21 -10.12
N PRO A 78 23.13 -6.92 -10.47
CA PRO A 78 21.99 -6.03 -10.63
C PRO A 78 21.05 -6.55 -11.73
N ALA A 79 19.75 -6.26 -11.64
CA ALA A 79 18.76 -6.57 -12.67
C ALA A 79 18.92 -5.75 -13.96
N GLU A 80 18.14 -6.09 -15.00
CA GLU A 80 18.02 -5.29 -16.23
C GLU A 80 17.22 -3.99 -16.03
N VAL A 81 16.31 -3.97 -15.05
CA VAL A 81 15.59 -2.76 -14.63
C VAL A 81 15.74 -2.62 -13.13
N VAL A 82 16.10 -1.43 -12.68
CA VAL A 82 16.28 -1.08 -11.27
C VAL A 82 15.35 0.07 -10.93
N ILE A 83 14.46 -0.13 -9.98
CA ILE A 83 13.56 0.88 -9.44
C ILE A 83 14.07 1.30 -8.06
N GLU A 84 14.35 2.59 -7.95
CA GLU A 84 14.54 3.33 -6.71
C GLU A 84 13.19 3.90 -6.31
N ALA A 85 12.51 3.32 -5.31
CA ALA A 85 11.20 3.81 -4.90
C ALA A 85 11.34 4.98 -3.91
N PHE A 86 10.64 6.07 -4.20
CA PHE A 86 10.44 7.23 -3.32
C PHE A 86 11.75 7.90 -2.87
N GLY A 87 12.74 7.94 -3.77
CA GLY A 87 14.03 8.59 -3.51
C GLY A 87 14.89 7.87 -2.46
N CYS A 88 14.64 6.58 -2.20
CA CYS A 88 15.56 5.79 -1.37
C CYS A 88 16.97 5.77 -1.98
N THR A 89 18.02 5.79 -1.16
CA THR A 89 19.39 5.83 -1.70
C THR A 89 19.94 4.43 -1.90
N LEU A 90 20.18 4.04 -3.16
CA LEU A 90 20.80 2.75 -3.47
C LEU A 90 22.24 2.67 -2.91
N PRO A 91 22.71 1.49 -2.46
CA PRO A 91 24.08 1.33 -1.98
C PRO A 91 25.10 1.58 -3.10
N GLU A 92 26.17 2.34 -2.80
CA GLU A 92 27.19 2.70 -3.80
C GLU A 92 27.79 1.48 -4.51
N ALA A 93 28.03 0.39 -3.77
CA ALA A 93 28.55 -0.86 -4.34
C ALA A 93 27.59 -1.47 -5.39
N TYR A 94 26.28 -1.33 -5.18
CA TYR A 94 25.28 -1.80 -6.12
C TYR A 94 25.23 -0.91 -7.37
N VAL A 95 25.28 0.42 -7.19
CA VAL A 95 25.34 1.39 -8.30
C VAL A 95 26.61 1.20 -9.14
N ALA A 96 27.75 0.97 -8.51
CA ALA A 96 28.99 0.63 -9.20
C ALA A 96 28.85 -0.66 -10.02
N ALA A 97 28.23 -1.71 -9.44
CA ALA A 97 27.96 -2.95 -10.15
C ALA A 97 27.02 -2.74 -11.36
N MET A 98 26.03 -1.84 -11.26
CA MET A 98 25.14 -1.50 -12.40
C MET A 98 25.94 -0.97 -13.59
N ALA A 99 26.93 -0.10 -13.35
CA ALA A 99 27.78 0.48 -14.39
C ALA A 99 28.71 -0.54 -15.07
N THR A 100 29.03 -1.65 -14.40
CA THR A 100 29.88 -2.72 -14.95
C THR A 100 29.13 -3.78 -15.77
N ARG A 101 27.80 -3.70 -15.83
CA ARG A 101 27.00 -4.61 -16.66
C ARG A 101 27.34 -4.42 -18.14
N ALA A 102 27.33 -5.51 -18.90
CA ALA A 102 27.53 -5.46 -20.36
C ALA A 102 26.53 -4.53 -21.06
N ALA A 103 25.28 -4.50 -20.56
CA ALA A 103 24.28 -3.49 -20.91
C ALA A 103 23.85 -2.77 -19.62
N PRO A 104 24.02 -1.43 -19.55
CA PRO A 104 23.53 -0.64 -18.43
C PRO A 104 22.05 -0.91 -18.17
N PRO A 105 21.62 -1.04 -16.91
CA PRO A 105 20.21 -1.26 -16.59
C PRO A 105 19.39 0.00 -16.87
N VAL A 106 18.09 -0.18 -17.09
CA VAL A 106 17.14 0.93 -17.02
C VAL A 106 16.98 1.30 -15.55
N TRP A 107 17.46 2.47 -15.14
CA TRP A 107 17.36 2.96 -13.77
C TRP A 107 16.23 3.98 -13.65
N ILE A 108 15.22 3.65 -12.84
CA ILE A 108 14.01 4.44 -12.66
C ILE A 108 13.96 4.96 -11.22
N ASN A 109 13.70 6.26 -11.05
CA ASN A 109 13.25 6.82 -9.79
C ASN A 109 11.72 6.84 -9.79
N LEU A 110 11.07 6.01 -8.98
CA LEU A 110 9.62 6.01 -8.83
C LEU A 110 9.24 7.08 -7.79
N GLU A 111 8.56 8.11 -8.25
CA GLU A 111 8.14 9.24 -7.42
C GLU A 111 6.77 9.00 -6.78
N TYR A 112 6.43 9.81 -5.78
CA TYR A 112 5.09 9.85 -5.22
C TYR A 112 4.05 10.28 -6.26
N LEU A 113 2.82 9.78 -6.10
CA LEU A 113 1.68 10.18 -6.89
C LEU A 113 1.37 11.66 -6.65
N SER A 114 1.17 12.43 -7.71
CA SER A 114 0.65 13.79 -7.61
C SER A 114 -0.36 14.10 -8.71
N ALA A 115 -1.33 14.96 -8.36
CA ALA A 115 -2.27 15.56 -9.30
C ALA A 115 -1.81 16.94 -9.79
N GLU A 116 -0.68 17.44 -9.29
CA GLU A 116 -0.17 18.74 -9.69
C GLU A 116 0.25 18.73 -11.17
N PRO A 117 -0.05 19.79 -11.94
CA PRO A 117 0.15 19.78 -13.38
C PRO A 117 1.63 19.68 -13.81
N TRP A 118 2.57 20.05 -12.93
CA TRP A 118 4.00 20.07 -13.25
C TRP A 118 4.60 18.67 -13.39
N VAL A 119 4.01 17.63 -12.78
CA VAL A 119 4.58 16.27 -12.81
C VAL A 119 4.61 15.68 -14.22
N ALA A 120 3.66 16.06 -15.08
CA ALA A 120 3.65 15.66 -16.48
C ALA A 120 4.88 16.16 -17.25
N ALA A 121 5.41 17.33 -16.91
CA ALA A 121 6.60 17.88 -17.54
C ALA A 121 7.90 17.21 -17.06
N HIS A 122 7.84 16.50 -15.92
CA HIS A 122 9.00 15.86 -15.29
C HIS A 122 8.99 14.34 -15.43
N HIS A 123 7.85 13.75 -15.79
CA HIS A 123 7.73 12.34 -16.12
C HIS A 123 8.61 11.96 -17.33
N GLY A 124 9.44 10.93 -17.16
CA GLY A 124 10.35 10.42 -18.18
C GLY A 124 11.65 11.21 -18.33
N LEU A 125 11.88 12.27 -17.53
CA LEU A 125 13.10 13.07 -17.65
C LEU A 125 14.35 12.27 -17.26
N PRO A 126 15.43 12.32 -18.06
CA PRO A 126 16.70 11.71 -17.72
C PRO A 126 17.50 12.59 -16.75
N SER A 127 18.25 11.93 -15.87
CA SER A 127 19.25 12.50 -14.97
C SER A 127 20.53 11.67 -15.08
N PRO A 128 21.50 12.09 -15.90
CA PRO A 128 22.77 11.39 -16.05
C PRO A 128 23.53 11.34 -14.70
N HIS A 129 24.08 10.18 -14.37
CA HIS A 129 24.91 10.04 -13.18
C HIS A 129 26.21 10.85 -13.35
N PRO A 130 26.65 11.61 -12.34
CA PRO A 130 27.74 12.58 -12.53
C PRO A 130 29.10 11.95 -12.88
N GLN A 131 29.36 10.70 -12.50
CA GLN A 131 30.64 10.01 -12.77
C GLN A 131 30.53 8.66 -13.50
N LEU A 132 29.35 8.06 -13.56
CA LEU A 132 29.17 6.70 -14.08
C LEU A 132 28.38 6.75 -15.38
N PRO A 133 28.57 5.80 -16.31
CA PRO A 133 27.82 5.73 -17.56
C PRO A 133 26.39 5.19 -17.33
N LEU A 134 25.66 5.81 -16.41
CA LEU A 134 24.31 5.47 -15.99
C LEU A 134 23.42 6.70 -16.15
N THR A 135 22.16 6.48 -16.49
CA THR A 135 21.13 7.54 -16.52
C THR A 135 19.95 7.07 -15.69
N LYS A 136 19.56 7.87 -14.69
CA LYS A 136 18.34 7.68 -13.91
C LYS A 136 17.18 8.38 -14.62
N TYR A 137 15.99 7.79 -14.65
CA TYR A 137 14.80 8.38 -15.24
C TYR A 137 13.74 8.61 -14.17
N PHE A 138 13.19 9.82 -14.11
CA PHE A 138 12.09 10.10 -13.18
C PHE A 138 10.78 9.54 -13.70
N PHE A 139 10.07 8.77 -12.87
CA PHE A 139 8.77 8.21 -13.18
C PHE A 139 7.75 8.74 -12.17
N PHE A 140 6.99 9.74 -12.59
CA PHE A 140 5.88 10.30 -11.82
C PHE A 140 4.56 9.61 -12.15
N PRO A 141 3.93 8.87 -11.21
CA PRO A 141 2.54 8.47 -11.32
C PRO A 141 1.61 9.69 -11.35
N GLY A 142 0.47 9.56 -12.01
CA GLY A 142 -0.47 10.68 -12.13
C GLY A 142 -1.77 10.32 -12.87
N TYR A 143 -2.67 11.30 -12.92
CA TYR A 143 -4.04 11.12 -13.41
C TYR A 143 -4.21 11.45 -14.91
N THR A 144 -3.16 11.90 -15.59
CA THR A 144 -3.21 12.29 -17.01
C THR A 144 -2.40 11.34 -17.88
N ARG A 145 -2.66 11.34 -19.18
CA ARG A 145 -1.95 10.48 -20.15
C ARG A 145 -0.46 10.81 -20.29
N GLN A 146 -0.04 11.99 -19.84
CA GLN A 146 1.35 12.46 -19.89
C GLN A 146 2.17 12.02 -18.66
N THR A 147 1.54 11.35 -17.71
CA THR A 147 2.18 10.81 -16.49
C THR A 147 2.27 9.28 -16.58
N GLY A 148 2.91 8.68 -15.58
CA GLY A 148 3.09 7.23 -15.46
C GLY A 148 1.81 6.44 -15.16
N GLY A 149 0.67 7.12 -15.05
CA GLY A 149 -0.62 6.50 -14.75
C GLY A 149 -0.75 6.08 -13.28
N LEU A 150 -1.64 5.11 -13.05
CA LEU A 150 -1.96 4.57 -11.73
C LEU A 150 -1.77 3.05 -11.73
N LEU A 151 -1.35 2.50 -10.60
CA LEU A 151 -1.36 1.05 -10.39
C LEU A 151 -2.82 0.57 -10.36
N ARG A 152 -3.12 -0.39 -11.22
CA ARG A 152 -4.40 -1.08 -11.28
C ARG A 152 -4.22 -2.45 -11.88
N GLU A 153 -4.44 -3.49 -11.09
CA GLU A 153 -4.42 -4.87 -11.57
C GLU A 153 -5.45 -5.06 -12.68
N ARG A 154 -5.12 -5.91 -13.65
CA ARG A 154 -5.95 -6.10 -14.86
C ARG A 154 -7.39 -6.49 -14.55
N GLU A 155 -7.57 -7.39 -13.59
CA GLU A 155 -8.86 -7.97 -13.22
C GLU A 155 -9.51 -7.26 -12.02
N LEU A 156 -8.96 -6.14 -11.53
CA LEU A 156 -9.43 -5.47 -10.30
C LEU A 156 -10.93 -5.17 -10.33
N LEU A 157 -11.41 -4.59 -11.43
CA LEU A 157 -12.82 -4.19 -11.58
C LEU A 157 -13.76 -5.38 -11.76
N ALA A 158 -13.27 -6.46 -12.39
CA ALA A 158 -14.03 -7.70 -12.54
C ALA A 158 -14.23 -8.37 -11.17
N HIS A 159 -13.14 -8.53 -10.41
CA HIS A 159 -13.18 -9.07 -9.05
C HIS A 159 -14.05 -8.24 -8.11
N ARG A 160 -13.98 -6.90 -8.20
CA ARG A 160 -14.86 -6.01 -7.43
C ARG A 160 -16.34 -6.26 -7.74
N SER A 161 -16.68 -6.39 -9.02
CA SER A 161 -18.06 -6.61 -9.45
C SER A 161 -18.59 -7.96 -8.96
N GLU A 162 -17.78 -9.01 -9.06
CA GLU A 162 -18.13 -10.35 -8.58
C GLU A 162 -18.33 -10.37 -7.06
N PHE A 163 -17.41 -9.77 -6.31
CA PHE A 163 -17.48 -9.65 -4.86
C PHE A 163 -18.77 -8.96 -4.38
N LEU A 164 -19.10 -7.82 -5.00
CA LEU A 164 -20.30 -7.05 -4.65
C LEU A 164 -21.60 -7.79 -4.96
N GLN A 165 -21.60 -8.65 -5.98
CA GLN A 165 -22.78 -9.41 -6.38
C GLN A 165 -23.00 -10.67 -5.54
N HIS A 166 -21.92 -11.37 -5.14
CA HIS A 166 -22.04 -12.72 -4.61
C HIS A 166 -21.50 -12.89 -3.19
N ASP A 167 -20.47 -12.13 -2.80
CA ASP A 167 -19.69 -12.44 -1.60
C ASP A 167 -19.93 -11.47 -0.43
N ILE A 168 -20.50 -10.28 -0.70
CA ILE A 168 -20.57 -9.18 0.28
C ILE A 168 -21.24 -9.57 1.61
N LEU A 169 -22.31 -10.37 1.59
CA LEU A 169 -22.98 -10.80 2.82
C LEU A 169 -22.12 -11.74 3.67
N GLY A 170 -21.44 -12.69 3.01
CA GLY A 170 -20.49 -13.58 3.68
C GLY A 170 -19.26 -12.84 4.20
N TYR A 171 -18.82 -11.81 3.46
CA TYR A 171 -17.73 -10.94 3.89
C TYR A 171 -18.07 -10.21 5.19
N TRP A 172 -19.25 -9.60 5.30
CA TRP A 172 -19.67 -8.94 6.53
C TRP A 172 -19.71 -9.88 7.73
N GLN A 173 -20.26 -11.08 7.53
CA GLN A 173 -20.28 -12.11 8.57
C GLN A 173 -18.86 -12.49 9.01
N SER A 174 -17.91 -12.58 8.08
CA SER A 174 -16.51 -12.90 8.41
C SER A 174 -15.80 -11.82 9.22
N LEU A 175 -16.25 -10.56 9.11
CA LEU A 175 -15.80 -9.45 9.95
C LEU A 175 -16.56 -9.33 11.28
N GLY A 176 -17.53 -10.21 11.55
CA GLY A 176 -18.41 -10.10 12.72
C GLY A 176 -19.43 -8.95 12.62
N VAL A 177 -19.63 -8.41 11.42
CA VAL A 177 -20.55 -7.31 11.15
C VAL A 177 -21.88 -7.88 10.68
N LEU A 178 -23.00 -7.40 11.24
CA LEU A 178 -24.33 -7.81 10.80
C LEU A 178 -24.59 -7.39 9.34
N ALA A 179 -25.62 -7.95 8.72
CA ALA A 179 -26.07 -7.47 7.40
C ALA A 179 -26.56 -6.01 7.51
N PRO A 180 -26.36 -5.17 6.47
CA PRO A 180 -26.79 -3.79 6.50
C PRO A 180 -28.30 -3.67 6.64
N VAL A 181 -28.77 -2.73 7.47
CA VAL A 181 -30.18 -2.37 7.56
C VAL A 181 -30.53 -1.26 6.54
N PRO A 182 -31.80 -1.13 6.12
CA PRO A 182 -32.19 -0.07 5.19
C PRO A 182 -31.82 1.33 5.72
N GLY A 183 -31.11 2.11 4.90
CA GLY A 183 -30.65 3.46 5.24
C GLY A 183 -29.37 3.54 6.08
N GLU A 184 -28.73 2.41 6.39
CA GLU A 184 -27.43 2.39 7.07
C GLU A 184 -26.31 2.84 6.13
N TRP A 185 -25.42 3.70 6.65
CA TRP A 185 -24.14 4.01 6.03
C TRP A 185 -23.02 3.14 6.60
N ARG A 186 -22.26 2.47 5.72
CA ARG A 186 -21.02 1.77 6.09
C ARG A 186 -19.83 2.59 5.70
N ILE A 187 -19.04 2.96 6.69
CA ILE A 187 -17.91 3.86 6.53
C ILE A 187 -16.65 3.16 7.01
N SER A 188 -15.63 3.04 6.16
CA SER A 188 -14.29 2.65 6.63
C SER A 188 -13.54 3.89 7.13
N LEU A 189 -12.78 3.77 8.21
CA LEU A 189 -11.94 4.86 8.71
C LEU A 189 -10.49 4.40 8.84
N PHE A 190 -9.65 4.88 7.93
CA PHE A 190 -8.21 4.71 7.97
C PHE A 190 -7.54 6.08 7.84
N ALA A 191 -7.05 6.60 8.96
CA ALA A 191 -6.51 7.95 9.05
C ALA A 191 -5.34 8.06 10.04
N TYR A 192 -4.55 9.11 9.85
CA TYR A 192 -3.69 9.67 10.89
C TYR A 192 -4.52 10.40 11.94
N GLU A 193 -3.86 10.77 13.05
CA GLU A 193 -4.46 11.59 14.08
C GLU A 193 -5.07 12.86 13.47
N ASN A 194 -6.34 13.11 13.77
CA ASN A 194 -7.13 14.15 13.12
C ASN A 194 -7.96 14.94 14.15
N PRO A 195 -7.75 16.25 14.32
CA PRO A 195 -8.52 17.05 15.28
C PRO A 195 -10.00 17.20 14.90
N ALA A 196 -10.36 17.00 13.63
CA ALA A 196 -11.75 17.08 13.17
C ALA A 196 -12.56 15.79 13.43
N LEU A 197 -11.93 14.71 13.93
CA LEU A 197 -12.59 13.43 14.12
C LEU A 197 -13.78 13.54 15.09
N ALA A 198 -13.59 14.16 16.26
CA ALA A 198 -14.62 14.22 17.29
C ALA A 198 -15.90 14.91 16.80
N GLU A 199 -15.77 16.04 16.10
CA GLU A 199 -16.92 16.77 15.54
C GLU A 199 -17.70 15.91 14.52
N LEU A 200 -16.99 15.16 13.69
CA LEU A 200 -17.60 14.24 12.73
C LEU A 200 -18.35 13.09 13.43
N LEU A 201 -17.74 12.50 14.46
CA LEU A 201 -18.35 11.41 15.23
C LEU A 201 -19.58 11.91 16.01
N ASP A 202 -19.56 13.13 16.54
CA ASP A 202 -20.72 13.75 17.20
C ASP A 202 -21.90 13.86 16.23
N VAL A 203 -21.66 14.34 15.00
CA VAL A 203 -22.69 14.44 13.95
C VAL A 203 -23.28 13.06 13.62
N TRP A 204 -22.45 12.04 13.42
CA TRP A 204 -22.94 10.70 13.11
C TRP A 204 -23.68 10.06 14.28
N SER A 205 -23.22 10.28 15.52
CA SER A 205 -23.85 9.71 16.70
C SER A 205 -25.23 10.32 16.98
N ALA A 206 -25.42 11.60 16.70
CA ALA A 206 -26.66 12.34 16.90
C ALA A 206 -27.59 12.33 15.66
N GLY A 207 -27.11 11.80 14.53
CA GLY A 207 -27.85 11.71 13.28
C GLY A 207 -29.06 10.78 13.33
N VAL A 208 -29.91 10.87 12.30
CA VAL A 208 -31.09 9.99 12.14
C VAL A 208 -30.78 8.70 11.40
N ASP A 209 -29.81 8.74 10.50
CA ASP A 209 -29.39 7.60 9.70
C ASP A 209 -28.39 6.74 10.50
N PRO A 210 -28.57 5.40 10.57
CA PRO A 210 -27.60 4.53 11.22
C PRO A 210 -26.25 4.58 10.51
N VAL A 211 -25.16 4.63 11.27
CA VAL A 211 -23.79 4.58 10.74
C VAL A 211 -23.05 3.41 11.37
N THR A 212 -22.50 2.52 10.54
CA THR A 212 -21.52 1.51 10.97
C THR A 212 -20.14 1.95 10.52
N LEU A 213 -19.31 2.37 11.48
CA LEU A 213 -17.94 2.81 11.29
C LEU A 213 -16.98 1.64 11.54
N LEU A 214 -16.29 1.22 10.49
CA LEU A 214 -15.36 0.09 10.43
C LEU A 214 -13.94 0.63 10.52
N VAL A 215 -13.24 0.34 11.61
CA VAL A 215 -11.95 0.97 11.91
C VAL A 215 -10.87 -0.11 12.05
N PRO A 216 -10.05 -0.34 11.02
CA PRO A 216 -8.86 -1.17 11.15
C PRO A 216 -7.94 -0.64 12.27
N GLU A 217 -7.27 -1.54 12.97
CA GLU A 217 -6.25 -1.16 13.96
C GLU A 217 -5.25 -0.18 13.37
N GLY A 218 -5.01 0.94 14.05
CA GLY A 218 -4.18 1.99 13.50
C GLY A 218 -4.12 3.23 14.36
N ARG A 219 -3.53 4.28 13.80
CA ARG A 219 -3.16 5.52 14.50
C ARG A 219 -4.35 6.34 15.00
N ILE A 220 -5.53 6.15 14.40
CA ILE A 220 -6.75 6.87 14.78
C ILE A 220 -7.44 6.32 16.03
N LEU A 221 -7.15 5.06 16.41
CA LEU A 221 -7.86 4.37 17.50
C LEU A 221 -7.79 5.08 18.86
N PRO A 222 -6.65 5.67 19.29
CA PRO A 222 -6.62 6.38 20.58
C PRO A 222 -7.60 7.54 20.66
N GLN A 223 -7.74 8.35 19.60
CA GLN A 223 -8.70 9.46 19.57
C GLN A 223 -10.15 8.95 19.53
N LEU A 224 -10.40 7.81 18.87
CA LEU A 224 -11.71 7.17 18.87
C LEU A 224 -12.06 6.62 20.25
N ALA A 225 -11.11 5.99 20.95
CA ALA A 225 -11.28 5.50 22.31
C ALA A 225 -11.58 6.66 23.28
N GLU A 226 -10.83 7.76 23.17
CA GLU A 226 -11.06 8.98 23.94
C GLU A 226 -12.48 9.52 23.71
N TRP A 227 -12.91 9.66 22.45
CA TRP A 227 -14.26 10.12 22.13
C TRP A 227 -15.35 9.18 22.68
N LEU A 228 -15.10 7.88 22.75
CA LEU A 228 -16.02 6.89 23.33
C LEU A 228 -15.98 6.81 24.87
N ASP A 229 -15.20 7.66 25.55
CA ASP A 229 -14.93 7.59 27.01
C ASP A 229 -14.34 6.22 27.45
N LEU A 230 -13.55 5.60 26.56
CA LEU A 230 -12.87 4.33 26.79
C LEU A 230 -11.37 4.52 26.93
N ARG A 231 -10.73 3.68 27.75
CA ARG A 231 -9.27 3.69 27.91
C ARG A 231 -8.53 3.13 26.71
N VAL A 232 -9.12 2.13 26.05
CA VAL A 232 -8.52 1.40 24.94
C VAL A 232 -9.63 0.81 24.07
N LEU A 233 -9.33 0.65 22.79
CA LEU A 233 -10.10 -0.11 21.80
C LEU A 233 -9.18 -1.14 21.17
N LEU A 234 -9.66 -2.37 21.03
CA LEU A 234 -8.93 -3.51 20.47
C LEU A 234 -9.69 -4.11 19.29
N ALA A 235 -8.99 -4.80 18.39
CA ALA A 235 -9.65 -5.55 17.33
C ALA A 235 -10.74 -6.49 17.88
N GLY A 236 -11.92 -6.45 17.25
CA GLY A 236 -13.11 -7.18 17.67
C GLY A 236 -14.06 -6.37 18.55
N ASP A 237 -13.62 -5.27 19.14
CA ASP A 237 -14.51 -4.41 19.93
C ASP A 237 -15.62 -3.80 19.07
N ALA A 238 -16.82 -3.79 19.65
CA ALA A 238 -18.02 -3.23 19.05
C ALA A 238 -18.70 -2.31 20.06
N VAL A 239 -18.80 -1.01 19.75
CA VAL A 239 -19.32 0.00 20.67
C VAL A 239 -20.36 0.86 19.97
N ARG A 240 -21.49 1.11 20.62
CA ARG A 240 -22.57 1.94 20.08
C ARG A 240 -22.71 3.24 20.88
N ARG A 241 -22.83 4.35 20.17
CA ARG A 241 -23.20 5.66 20.71
C ARG A 241 -24.22 6.33 19.78
N GLY A 242 -25.48 6.40 20.23
CA GLY A 242 -26.58 6.92 19.42
C GLY A 242 -26.76 6.10 18.12
N ALA A 243 -26.79 6.80 16.99
CA ALA A 243 -26.88 6.20 15.65
C ALA A 243 -25.57 5.56 15.15
N LEU A 244 -24.45 5.82 15.83
CA LEU A 244 -23.12 5.33 15.43
C LEU A 244 -22.78 4.00 16.11
N GLN A 245 -22.52 2.98 15.30
CA GLN A 245 -21.90 1.72 15.69
C GLN A 245 -20.44 1.73 15.24
N VAL A 246 -19.51 1.66 16.17
CA VAL A 246 -18.08 1.46 15.91
C VAL A 246 -17.79 -0.03 15.95
N GLN A 247 -17.07 -0.52 14.94
CA GLN A 247 -16.52 -1.87 14.88
C GLN A 247 -15.01 -1.78 14.61
N VAL A 248 -14.20 -2.24 15.55
CA VAL A 248 -12.74 -2.28 15.39
C VAL A 248 -12.35 -3.57 14.68
N LEU A 249 -11.61 -3.44 13.59
CA LEU A 249 -11.15 -4.55 12.76
C LEU A 249 -9.66 -4.81 12.98
N PRO A 250 -9.18 -6.07 12.91
CA PRO A 250 -7.75 -6.33 12.87
C PRO A 250 -7.11 -5.68 11.64
N PHE A 251 -5.83 -5.38 11.72
CA PHE A 251 -5.10 -4.90 10.54
C PHE A 251 -5.15 -5.95 9.42
N ALA A 252 -5.63 -5.55 8.25
CA ALA A 252 -5.92 -6.45 7.14
C ALA A 252 -4.72 -6.57 6.16
N SER A 253 -4.65 -7.70 5.44
CA SER A 253 -3.80 -7.77 4.25
C SER A 253 -4.27 -6.77 3.19
N GLN A 254 -3.38 -6.37 2.29
CA GLN A 254 -3.70 -5.40 1.24
C GLN A 254 -4.95 -5.78 0.42
N ASP A 255 -5.10 -7.07 0.08
CA ASP A 255 -6.25 -7.56 -0.70
C ASP A 255 -7.56 -7.60 0.12
N ASN A 256 -7.47 -7.84 1.43
CA ASN A 256 -8.64 -7.78 2.32
C ASN A 256 -9.06 -6.34 2.60
N TYR A 257 -8.10 -5.40 2.58
CA TYR A 257 -8.40 -3.98 2.65
C TYR A 257 -9.12 -3.50 1.38
N ASP A 258 -8.72 -3.95 0.18
CA ASP A 258 -9.47 -3.68 -1.06
C ASP A 258 -10.94 -4.13 -0.95
N ARG A 259 -11.21 -5.31 -0.37
CA ARG A 259 -12.58 -5.80 -0.14
C ARG A 259 -13.36 -4.93 0.86
N LEU A 260 -12.71 -4.44 1.91
CA LEU A 260 -13.33 -3.50 2.87
C LEU A 260 -13.75 -2.23 2.13
N LEU A 261 -12.85 -1.68 1.30
CA LEU A 261 -13.11 -0.47 0.52
C LEU A 261 -14.25 -0.66 -0.47
N TRP A 262 -14.36 -1.83 -1.09
CA TRP A 262 -15.45 -2.13 -2.01
C TRP A 262 -16.79 -2.23 -1.28
N ALA A 263 -16.78 -2.81 -0.08
CA ALA A 263 -17.99 -3.10 0.67
C ALA A 263 -18.60 -1.86 1.35
N CYS A 264 -17.79 -0.85 1.69
CA CYS A 264 -18.26 0.38 2.32
C CYS A 264 -18.82 1.40 1.33
N ASP A 265 -19.75 2.24 1.81
CA ASP A 265 -20.36 3.33 1.04
C ASP A 265 -19.46 4.57 0.99
N LEU A 266 -18.63 4.77 2.03
CA LEU A 266 -17.61 5.81 2.13
C LEU A 266 -16.35 5.22 2.76
N ASN A 267 -15.18 5.69 2.31
CA ASN A 267 -13.87 5.27 2.80
C ASN A 267 -12.98 6.48 3.06
#